data_AF-A0A248LBP9-F1
#
_entry.id   AF-A0A248LBP9-F1
#
_cell.length_a   1.000
_cell.length_b   1.000
_cell.length_c   1.000
_cell.angle_alpha   90.00
_cell.angle_beta   90.00
_cell.angle_gamma   90.00
#
_symmetry.space_group_name_H-M   'P 1'
#
loop_
_entity.id
_entity.type
_entity.pdbx_description
1 polymer ?
#
loop_
_entity_poly.entity_id
_entity_poly.type
_entity_poly.pdbx_seq_one_letter_code
_entity_poly.pdbx_strand_id
1 'polypeptide(L)'
;MKTTFAKLTLATLIAGSTLIAGTAEAATTTETKATTQYNGLTPGMTIAQAAKVIYGKDYKKQLTKKGSSTVLKQKAEATSTSQGQKTTLYSIYDRKADFPSAITTLMFMTKKNDSVYRLTTKSLDLYRGTTTSGARESKMKLAKGAKIKTGMTEKQLDALLSGKGLGEWTGLDTIDLTSVQTKQEIELGLAIKGKSKTYVFLTATKTKKLVMLDYNAKKKTYVVSGQASL
;
A
#
# COMPACT_ATOMS: atom_id res chain seq x y z
N MET A 1 21.27 -41.39 26.93
CA MET A 1 19.90 -40.92 26.59
C MET A 1 20.01 -39.61 25.82
N LYS A 2 19.56 -39.58 24.56
CA LYS A 2 19.49 -38.36 23.74
C LYS A 2 18.08 -37.79 23.88
N THR A 3 17.92 -36.62 24.49
CA THR A 3 16.64 -35.91 24.58
C THR A 3 16.53 -34.91 23.45
N THR A 4 15.74 -35.25 22.44
CA THR A 4 15.38 -34.36 21.33
C THR A 4 14.22 -33.48 21.77
N PHE A 5 14.46 -32.17 21.90
CA PHE A 5 13.40 -31.19 22.12
C PHE A 5 12.57 -31.03 20.84
N ALA A 6 11.35 -31.56 20.85
CA ALA A 6 10.36 -31.33 19.81
C ALA A 6 9.89 -29.86 19.87
N LYS A 7 10.02 -29.15 18.75
CA LYS A 7 9.48 -27.80 18.56
C LYS A 7 7.96 -27.86 18.47
N LEU A 8 7.26 -27.33 19.48
CA LEU A 8 5.82 -27.08 19.41
C LEU A 8 5.58 -25.89 18.47
N THR A 9 4.94 -26.15 17.33
CA THR A 9 4.45 -25.10 16.43
C THR A 9 3.06 -24.71 16.89
N LEU A 10 2.90 -23.52 17.47
CA LEU A 10 1.60 -22.97 17.85
C LEU A 10 0.82 -22.59 16.58
N ALA A 11 -0.17 -23.40 16.22
CA ALA A 11 -1.18 -23.01 15.24
C ALA A 11 -2.22 -22.15 15.94
N THR A 12 -2.21 -20.84 15.66
CA THR A 12 -3.21 -19.91 16.20
C THR A 12 -4.57 -20.19 15.55
N LEU A 13 -5.47 -20.81 16.30
CA LEU A 13 -6.89 -20.96 15.96
C LEU A 13 -7.55 -19.58 15.96
N ILE A 14 -8.06 -19.11 14.81
CA ILE A 14 -8.95 -17.93 14.78
C ILE A 14 -10.37 -18.44 14.99
N ALA A 15 -10.86 -18.32 16.22
CA ALA A 15 -12.26 -18.57 16.57
C ALA A 15 -13.16 -17.48 15.97
N GLY A 16 -14.30 -17.91 15.41
CA GLY A 16 -15.27 -17.06 14.74
C GLY A 16 -16.19 -16.29 15.69
N SER A 17 -16.83 -15.27 15.12
CA SER A 17 -18.02 -14.62 15.68
C SER A 17 -19.01 -14.36 14.54
N THR A 18 -20.24 -14.84 14.72
CA THR A 18 -21.37 -14.78 13.78
C THR A 18 -22.07 -13.42 13.74
N LEU A 19 -22.49 -13.03 12.52
CA LEU A 19 -23.65 -12.23 12.10
C LEU A 19 -23.86 -10.78 12.62
N ILE A 20 -23.55 -9.79 11.76
CA ILE A 20 -24.41 -8.62 11.44
C ILE A 20 -24.27 -8.32 9.93
N ALA A 21 -25.39 -8.05 9.25
CA ALA A 21 -25.50 -7.75 7.83
C ALA A 21 -24.61 -6.56 7.36
N GLY A 22 -23.62 -6.94 6.58
CA GLY A 22 -22.67 -6.12 5.85
C GLY A 22 -21.52 -7.05 5.49
N THR A 23 -21.57 -7.66 4.31
CA THR A 23 -20.58 -8.64 3.83
C THR A 23 -19.24 -7.96 3.60
N ALA A 24 -18.51 -7.65 4.68
CA ALA A 24 -17.09 -7.44 4.59
C ALA A 24 -16.44 -8.81 4.46
N GLU A 25 -15.97 -9.11 3.25
CA GLU A 25 -15.23 -10.34 2.98
C GLU A 25 -13.90 -10.31 3.76
N ALA A 26 -13.56 -11.45 4.38
CA ALA A 26 -12.25 -11.63 5.00
C ALA A 26 -11.12 -11.34 3.98
N ALA A 27 -9.95 -10.95 4.48
CA ALA A 27 -8.79 -10.73 3.61
C ALA A 27 -8.48 -12.03 2.86
N THR A 28 -8.37 -11.97 1.54
CA THR A 28 -7.94 -13.13 0.76
C THR A 28 -6.46 -13.45 1.02
N THR A 29 -6.03 -14.67 0.69
CA THR A 29 -4.61 -15.05 0.74
C THR A 29 -3.75 -14.11 -0.12
N THR A 30 -4.27 -13.68 -1.27
CA THR A 30 -3.61 -12.73 -2.18
C THR A 30 -3.41 -11.37 -1.52
N GLU A 31 -4.43 -10.81 -0.87
CA GLU A 31 -4.32 -9.54 -0.14
C GLU A 31 -3.38 -9.62 1.03
N THR A 32 -3.43 -10.73 1.79
CA THR A 32 -2.56 -10.93 2.95
C THR A 32 -1.09 -10.97 2.51
N LYS A 33 -0.81 -11.68 1.41
CA LYS A 33 0.51 -11.73 0.80
C LYS A 33 0.95 -10.34 0.32
N ALA A 34 0.12 -9.64 -0.44
CA ALA A 34 0.43 -8.31 -0.96
C ALA A 34 0.67 -7.29 0.17
N THR A 35 -0.14 -7.33 1.23
CA THR A 35 0.03 -6.48 2.42
C THR A 35 1.33 -6.79 3.16
N THR A 36 1.67 -8.07 3.30
CA THR A 36 2.95 -8.48 3.91
C THR A 36 4.15 -7.99 3.10
N GLN A 37 4.09 -8.15 1.78
CA GLN A 37 5.12 -7.65 0.86
C GLN A 37 5.22 -6.12 0.93
N TYR A 38 4.09 -5.41 0.88
CA TYR A 38 4.05 -3.97 1.06
C TYR A 38 4.76 -3.58 2.36
N ASN A 39 4.43 -4.19 3.50
CA ASN A 39 5.07 -3.85 4.78
C ASN A 39 6.58 -4.15 4.81
N GLY A 40 7.05 -5.17 4.08
CA GLY A 40 8.47 -5.47 3.93
C GLY A 40 9.24 -4.51 3.03
N LEU A 41 8.56 -3.79 2.13
CA LEU A 41 9.18 -2.82 1.24
C LEU A 41 9.44 -1.50 1.97
N THR A 42 10.68 -1.02 1.90
CA THR A 42 11.09 0.25 2.51
C THR A 42 11.69 1.19 1.46
N PRO A 43 11.45 2.51 1.56
CA PRO A 43 12.10 3.46 0.65
C PRO A 43 13.62 3.35 0.67
N GLY A 44 14.24 3.59 -0.48
CA GLY A 44 15.69 3.46 -0.66
C GLY A 44 16.17 2.06 -1.06
N MET A 45 15.33 1.02 -0.93
CA MET A 45 15.66 -0.32 -1.42
C MET A 45 16.00 -0.31 -2.91
N THR A 46 17.07 -1.00 -3.30
CA THR A 46 17.35 -1.26 -4.71
C THR A 46 16.30 -2.16 -5.33
N ILE A 47 16.20 -2.18 -6.67
CA ILE A 47 15.32 -3.13 -7.38
C ILE A 47 15.58 -4.58 -6.95
N ALA A 48 16.85 -4.97 -6.72
CA ALA A 48 17.17 -6.32 -6.27
C ALA A 48 16.67 -6.62 -4.84
N GLN A 49 16.78 -5.66 -3.93
CA GLN A 49 16.26 -5.80 -2.55
C GLN A 49 14.73 -5.86 -2.54
N ALA A 50 14.06 -4.99 -3.29
CA ALA A 50 12.61 -5.02 -3.43
C ALA A 50 12.14 -6.33 -4.08
N ALA A 51 12.81 -6.80 -5.13
CA ALA A 51 12.54 -8.10 -5.75
C ALA A 51 12.66 -9.26 -4.76
N LYS A 52 13.61 -9.21 -3.82
CA LYS A 52 13.74 -10.23 -2.76
C LYS A 52 12.53 -10.25 -1.84
N VAL A 53 11.95 -9.09 -1.50
CA VAL A 53 10.72 -9.00 -0.70
C VAL A 53 9.53 -9.59 -1.47
N ILE A 54 9.43 -9.32 -2.77
CA ILE A 54 8.26 -9.70 -3.59
C ILE A 54 8.33 -11.17 -3.99
N TYR A 55 9.47 -11.64 -4.48
CA TYR A 55 9.63 -12.95 -5.10
C TYR A 55 10.37 -13.96 -4.22
N GLY A 56 10.82 -13.56 -3.03
CA GLY A 56 11.51 -14.44 -2.09
C GLY A 56 12.78 -15.03 -2.70
N LYS A 57 12.95 -16.35 -2.58
CA LYS A 57 14.14 -17.08 -3.06
C LYS A 57 14.37 -16.96 -4.57
N ASP A 58 13.30 -16.76 -5.35
CA ASP A 58 13.37 -16.73 -6.82
C ASP A 58 13.68 -15.35 -7.39
N TYR A 59 13.96 -14.34 -6.54
CA TYR A 59 14.15 -12.95 -6.99
C TYR A 59 15.21 -12.78 -8.08
N LYS A 60 16.33 -13.51 -8.01
CA LYS A 60 17.40 -13.41 -9.03
C LYS A 60 16.89 -13.76 -10.43
N LYS A 61 15.93 -14.69 -10.54
CA LYS A 61 15.33 -15.07 -11.83
C LYS A 61 14.49 -13.94 -12.43
N GLN A 62 14.07 -12.97 -11.62
CA GLN A 62 13.25 -11.83 -12.01
C GLN A 62 14.06 -10.58 -12.38
N LEU A 63 15.39 -10.65 -12.31
CA LEU A 63 16.29 -9.52 -12.58
C LEU A 63 17.00 -9.67 -13.92
N THR A 64 17.28 -8.54 -14.56
CA THR A 64 18.16 -8.45 -15.73
C THR A 64 18.97 -7.15 -15.69
N LYS A 65 19.96 -7.03 -16.59
CA LYS A 65 20.74 -5.81 -16.80
C LYS A 65 20.20 -5.05 -18.00
N LYS A 66 20.10 -3.72 -17.86
CA LYS A 66 19.84 -2.79 -18.97
C LYS A 66 20.90 -1.69 -18.90
N GLY A 67 21.94 -1.83 -19.73
CA GLY A 67 23.19 -1.09 -19.55
C GLY A 67 23.82 -1.42 -18.19
N SER A 68 24.26 -0.41 -17.45
CA SER A 68 24.83 -0.57 -16.10
C SER A 68 23.77 -0.85 -15.02
N SER A 69 22.50 -0.56 -15.28
CA SER A 69 21.43 -0.68 -14.29
C SER A 69 20.90 -2.11 -14.16
N THR A 70 20.59 -2.52 -12.93
CA THR A 70 19.79 -3.70 -12.63
C THR A 70 18.31 -3.32 -12.66
N VAL A 71 17.50 -4.07 -13.41
CA VAL A 71 16.05 -3.83 -13.58
C VAL A 71 15.26 -5.15 -13.44
N LEU A 72 13.94 -5.08 -13.29
CA LEU A 72 13.10 -6.28 -13.35
C LEU A 72 12.98 -6.76 -14.81
N LYS A 73 12.86 -8.08 -15.00
CA LYS A 73 12.59 -8.70 -16.32
C LYS A 73 11.18 -8.38 -16.82
N GLN A 74 10.21 -8.22 -15.92
CA GLN A 74 8.88 -7.79 -16.31
C GLN A 74 8.96 -6.41 -16.97
N LYS A 75 8.07 -6.17 -17.94
CA LYS A 75 7.96 -4.88 -18.60
C LYS A 75 7.56 -3.81 -17.57
N ALA A 76 8.23 -2.67 -17.62
CA ALA A 76 7.86 -1.49 -16.84
C ALA A 76 6.59 -0.87 -17.43
N GLU A 77 5.71 -0.35 -16.57
CA GLU A 77 4.52 0.38 -16.99
C GLU A 77 4.91 1.75 -17.58
N ALA A 78 5.96 2.36 -17.03
CA ALA A 78 6.53 3.59 -17.53
C ALA A 78 8.03 3.67 -17.23
N THR A 79 8.78 4.35 -18.09
CA THR A 79 10.16 4.75 -17.85
C THR A 79 10.39 6.17 -18.34
N SER A 80 11.18 6.95 -17.63
CA SER A 80 11.55 8.30 -18.05
C SER A 80 12.97 8.65 -17.60
N THR A 81 13.53 9.70 -18.20
CA THR A 81 14.79 10.30 -17.76
C THR A 81 14.63 11.80 -17.78
N SER A 82 14.92 12.46 -16.66
CA SER A 82 14.84 13.92 -16.54
C SER A 82 16.01 14.42 -15.72
N GLN A 83 16.72 15.43 -16.21
CA GLN A 83 17.88 16.05 -15.56
C GLN A 83 18.95 15.03 -15.08
N GLY A 84 19.13 13.92 -15.81
CA GLY A 84 20.06 12.85 -15.46
C GLY A 84 19.55 11.86 -14.40
N GLN A 85 18.35 12.04 -13.84
CA GLN A 85 17.67 11.05 -13.02
C GLN A 85 16.80 10.15 -13.90
N LYS A 86 16.87 8.85 -13.67
CA LYS A 86 16.04 7.86 -14.37
C LYS A 86 14.94 7.39 -13.46
N THR A 87 13.74 7.20 -14.01
CA THR A 87 12.57 6.68 -13.30
C THR A 87 12.06 5.44 -14.02
N THR A 88 11.66 4.42 -13.24
CA THR A 88 10.95 3.25 -13.75
C THR A 88 9.80 2.89 -12.82
N LEU A 89 8.66 2.55 -13.40
CA LEU A 89 7.43 2.19 -12.70
C LEU A 89 7.07 0.74 -13.02
N TYR A 90 6.71 -0.05 -12.01
CA TYR A 90 6.25 -1.42 -12.16
C TYR A 90 4.95 -1.65 -11.41
N SER A 91 4.00 -2.34 -12.03
CA SER A 91 2.80 -2.84 -11.36
C SER A 91 2.84 -4.36 -11.25
N ILE A 92 2.57 -4.85 -10.04
CA ILE A 92 2.68 -6.25 -9.66
C ILE A 92 1.32 -6.73 -9.19
N TYR A 93 0.72 -7.59 -10.00
CA TYR A 93 -0.60 -8.16 -9.79
C TYR A 93 -0.71 -9.47 -10.58
N ASP A 94 -1.77 -10.24 -10.34
CA ASP A 94 -2.06 -11.43 -11.15
C ASP A 94 -2.57 -11.00 -12.53
N ARG A 95 -1.70 -11.06 -13.55
CA ARG A 95 -2.03 -10.69 -14.93
C ARG A 95 -2.99 -11.68 -15.61
N LYS A 96 -3.26 -12.84 -15.01
CA LYS A 96 -4.23 -13.82 -15.53
C LYS A 96 -5.64 -13.60 -14.97
N ALA A 97 -5.78 -12.83 -13.90
CA ALA A 97 -7.07 -12.52 -13.34
C ALA A 97 -7.72 -11.40 -14.16
N ASP A 98 -8.97 -11.61 -14.57
CA ASP A 98 -9.78 -10.57 -15.23
C ASP A 98 -9.96 -9.36 -14.31
N PHE A 99 -10.01 -9.60 -13.00
CA PHE A 99 -10.10 -8.59 -11.96
C PHE A 99 -9.11 -8.88 -10.81
N PRO A 100 -7.89 -8.33 -10.84
CA PRO A 100 -6.89 -8.60 -9.81
C PRO A 100 -7.31 -7.98 -8.47
N SER A 101 -7.39 -8.80 -7.41
CA SER A 101 -7.81 -8.36 -6.08
C SER A 101 -6.79 -7.50 -5.34
N ALA A 102 -5.53 -7.47 -5.81
CA ALA A 102 -4.46 -6.65 -5.27
C ALA A 102 -3.51 -6.19 -6.37
N ILE A 103 -3.18 -4.91 -6.38
CA ILE A 103 -2.19 -4.30 -7.28
C ILE A 103 -1.16 -3.56 -6.44
N THR A 104 0.10 -3.97 -6.53
CA THR A 104 1.23 -3.24 -5.93
C THR A 104 1.96 -2.45 -7.00
N THR A 105 2.04 -1.13 -6.85
CA THR A 105 2.79 -0.28 -7.79
C THR A 105 4.07 0.22 -7.13
N LEU A 106 5.20 0.07 -7.81
CA LEU A 106 6.52 0.44 -7.31
C LEU A 106 7.21 1.39 -8.29
N MET A 107 7.55 2.58 -7.82
CA MET A 107 8.37 3.53 -8.55
C MET A 107 9.78 3.50 -7.99
N PHE A 108 10.75 3.35 -8.89
CA PHE A 108 12.16 3.46 -8.55
C PHE A 108 12.78 4.62 -9.32
N MET A 109 13.65 5.36 -8.65
CA MET A 109 14.42 6.46 -9.23
C MET A 109 15.90 6.28 -8.98
N THR A 110 16.75 6.82 -9.86
CA THR A 110 18.19 6.94 -9.60
C THR A 110 18.50 8.30 -8.99
N LYS A 111 19.65 8.42 -8.34
CA LYS A 111 20.29 9.74 -8.19
C LYS A 111 20.66 10.29 -9.57
N LYS A 112 20.93 11.59 -9.65
CA LYS A 112 21.40 12.24 -10.87
C LYS A 112 22.68 11.56 -11.37
N ASN A 113 22.66 11.14 -12.64
CA ASN A 113 23.77 10.46 -13.34
C ASN A 113 24.21 9.12 -12.71
N ASP A 114 23.40 8.54 -11.81
CA ASP A 114 23.65 7.22 -11.21
C ASP A 114 23.00 6.11 -12.07
N SER A 115 23.40 4.87 -11.82
CA SER A 115 22.83 3.65 -12.41
C SER A 115 21.97 2.85 -11.42
N VAL A 116 22.03 3.17 -10.12
CA VAL A 116 21.32 2.44 -9.07
C VAL A 116 19.93 3.01 -8.82
N TYR A 117 18.91 2.26 -9.24
CA TYR A 117 17.51 2.51 -8.93
C TYR A 117 17.21 2.22 -7.45
N ARG A 118 16.51 3.15 -6.80
CA ARG A 118 16.09 3.10 -5.39
C ARG A 118 14.58 3.32 -5.31
N LEU A 119 13.89 2.53 -4.49
CA LEU A 119 12.44 2.60 -4.30
C LEU A 119 12.08 3.95 -3.71
N THR A 120 11.31 4.75 -4.43
CA THR A 120 10.86 6.08 -4.01
C THR A 120 9.38 6.11 -3.70
N THR A 121 8.58 5.31 -4.41
CA THR A 121 7.14 5.20 -4.18
C THR A 121 6.71 3.74 -4.18
N LYS A 122 5.81 3.42 -3.25
CA LYS A 122 5.09 2.14 -3.20
C LYS A 122 3.62 2.41 -2.93
N SER A 123 2.74 1.80 -3.72
CA SER A 123 1.30 1.75 -3.46
C SER A 123 0.83 0.30 -3.38
N LEU A 124 -0.27 0.09 -2.66
CA LEU A 124 -1.02 -1.16 -2.64
C LEU A 124 -2.51 -0.81 -2.68
N ASP A 125 -3.15 -1.19 -3.78
CA ASP A 125 -4.59 -1.05 -3.99
C ASP A 125 -5.24 -2.42 -3.95
N LEU A 126 -6.31 -2.53 -3.17
CA LEU A 126 -7.10 -3.74 -3.01
C LEU A 126 -8.47 -3.55 -3.64
N TYR A 127 -8.87 -4.51 -4.47
CA TYR A 127 -10.08 -4.44 -5.25
C TYR A 127 -11.03 -5.60 -4.93
N ARG A 128 -12.33 -5.38 -5.18
CA ARG A 128 -13.41 -6.36 -5.08
C ARG A 128 -14.37 -6.26 -6.26
N GLY A 129 -14.23 -7.18 -7.22
CA GLY A 129 -15.07 -7.21 -8.42
C GLY A 129 -16.53 -7.56 -8.12
N THR A 130 -16.80 -8.13 -6.94
CA THR A 130 -18.14 -8.42 -6.42
C THR A 130 -18.87 -7.19 -5.86
N THR A 131 -18.17 -6.06 -5.66
CA THR A 131 -18.74 -4.83 -5.12
C THR A 131 -19.00 -3.80 -6.22
N THR A 132 -20.05 -3.00 -6.06
CA THR A 132 -20.37 -1.93 -7.02
C THR A 132 -19.31 -0.83 -7.07
N SER A 133 -18.54 -0.64 -6.00
CA SER A 133 -17.42 0.30 -5.97
C SER A 133 -16.14 -0.25 -6.61
N GLY A 134 -16.06 -1.56 -6.82
CA GLY A 134 -14.83 -2.25 -7.22
C GLY A 134 -13.74 -2.25 -6.13
N ALA A 135 -13.95 -1.61 -4.99
CA ALA A 135 -12.96 -1.37 -3.94
C ALA A 135 -13.08 -2.38 -2.80
N ARG A 136 -12.00 -2.56 -2.03
CA ARG A 136 -12.12 -3.24 -0.72
C ARG A 136 -12.74 -2.27 0.28
N GLU A 137 -14.02 -2.50 0.58
CA GLU A 137 -14.80 -1.64 1.45
C GLU A 137 -14.57 -1.97 2.93
N SER A 138 -14.64 -0.94 3.77
CA SER A 138 -14.64 -1.10 5.23
C SER A 138 -15.99 -1.67 5.69
N LYS A 139 -15.96 -2.57 6.66
CA LYS A 139 -17.17 -3.05 7.35
C LYS A 139 -17.89 -1.96 8.15
N MET A 140 -17.19 -0.87 8.44
CA MET A 140 -17.71 0.24 9.22
C MET A 140 -18.58 1.14 8.34
N LYS A 141 -19.69 1.61 8.91
CA LYS A 141 -20.65 2.44 8.19
C LYS A 141 -20.63 3.85 8.76
N LEU A 142 -20.74 4.85 7.89
CA LEU A 142 -20.93 6.23 8.33
C LEU A 142 -22.31 6.38 8.98
N ALA A 143 -22.32 6.91 10.19
CA ALA A 143 -23.54 7.21 10.91
C ALA A 143 -24.42 8.20 10.11
N LYS A 144 -25.74 8.13 10.30
CA LYS A 144 -26.69 9.02 9.62
C LYS A 144 -26.36 10.48 9.96
N GLY A 145 -26.19 11.32 8.94
CA GLY A 145 -25.86 12.73 9.11
C GLY A 145 -24.39 13.03 9.43
N ALA A 146 -23.51 12.02 9.45
CA ALA A 146 -22.08 12.21 9.66
C ALA A 146 -21.49 13.14 8.58
N LYS A 147 -20.74 14.15 9.02
CA LYS A 147 -20.04 15.10 8.14
C LYS A 147 -18.53 14.92 8.31
N ILE A 148 -17.90 14.27 7.35
CA ILE A 148 -16.44 14.18 7.28
C ILE A 148 -15.89 15.55 6.85
N LYS A 149 -14.80 15.98 7.50
CA LYS A 149 -14.11 17.24 7.18
C LYS A 149 -12.61 16.99 7.04
N THR A 150 -11.98 17.71 6.12
CA THR A 150 -10.52 17.75 6.00
C THR A 150 -9.90 18.16 7.33
N GLY A 151 -8.80 17.50 7.72
CA GLY A 151 -8.09 17.73 8.96
C GLY A 151 -8.57 16.92 10.17
N MET A 152 -9.69 16.19 10.07
CA MET A 152 -10.10 15.23 11.10
C MET A 152 -9.04 14.15 11.30
N THR A 153 -8.70 13.81 12.54
CA THR A 153 -7.80 12.68 12.85
C THR A 153 -8.49 11.33 12.61
N GLU A 154 -7.72 10.24 12.55
CA GLU A 154 -8.28 8.88 12.53
C GLU A 154 -9.29 8.65 13.66
N LYS A 155 -9.01 9.15 14.87
CA LYS A 155 -9.92 9.02 16.03
C LYS A 155 -11.22 9.81 15.84
N GLN A 156 -11.14 11.00 15.24
CA GLN A 156 -12.34 11.81 14.97
C GLN A 156 -13.18 11.20 13.85
N LEU A 157 -12.54 10.64 12.82
CA LEU A 157 -13.24 9.90 11.76
C LEU A 157 -13.89 8.63 12.32
N ASP A 158 -13.19 7.90 13.19
CA ASP A 158 -13.70 6.70 13.86
C ASP A 158 -14.99 6.99 14.64
N ALA A 159 -15.05 8.12 15.35
CA ALA A 159 -16.24 8.55 16.08
C ALA A 159 -17.47 8.84 15.20
N LEU A 160 -17.31 8.92 13.87
CA LEU A 160 -18.41 9.07 12.91
C LEU A 160 -18.95 7.73 12.39
N LEU A 161 -18.35 6.62 12.78
CA LEU A 161 -18.66 5.29 12.28
C LEU A 161 -19.54 4.50 13.25
N SER A 162 -20.28 3.53 12.73
CA SER A 162 -21.18 2.66 13.50
C SER A 162 -20.46 1.61 14.37
N GLY A 163 -19.14 1.73 14.58
CA GLY A 163 -18.31 0.74 15.27
C GLY A 163 -17.00 1.33 15.76
N LYS A 164 -16.04 0.47 16.13
CA LYS A 164 -14.71 0.87 16.64
C LYS A 164 -13.61 0.57 15.64
N GLY A 165 -12.75 1.56 15.41
CA GLY A 165 -11.71 1.55 14.39
C GLY A 165 -12.28 1.81 12.99
N LEU A 166 -11.41 2.23 12.07
CA LEU A 166 -11.78 2.52 10.68
C LEU A 166 -12.03 1.26 9.82
N GLY A 167 -11.80 0.07 10.36
CA GLY A 167 -11.90 -1.18 9.61
C GLY A 167 -10.83 -1.30 8.53
N GLU A 168 -11.23 -1.91 7.41
CA GLU A 168 -10.37 -2.28 6.30
C GLU A 168 -10.14 -1.10 5.35
N TRP A 169 -8.88 -0.89 4.95
CA TRP A 169 -8.50 0.08 3.94
C TRP A 169 -8.56 -0.55 2.54
N THR A 170 -8.75 0.28 1.52
CA THR A 170 -8.67 -0.10 0.11
C THR A 170 -7.35 0.26 -0.53
N GLY A 171 -6.66 1.31 -0.05
CA GLY A 171 -5.40 1.77 -0.61
C GLY A 171 -4.39 2.16 0.48
N LEU A 172 -3.12 1.89 0.21
CA LEU A 172 -1.97 2.39 0.98
C LEU A 172 -0.94 2.98 0.02
N ASP A 173 -0.40 4.14 0.36
CA ASP A 173 0.73 4.71 -0.38
C ASP A 173 1.85 5.16 0.56
N THR A 174 3.07 5.11 0.05
CA THR A 174 4.24 5.74 0.64
C THR A 174 5.11 6.32 -0.46
N ILE A 175 5.47 7.59 -0.31
CA ILE A 175 6.47 8.29 -1.09
C ILE A 175 7.59 8.77 -0.17
N ASP A 176 8.84 8.53 -0.55
CA ASP A 176 10.03 9.11 0.08
C ASP A 176 11.15 9.25 -0.96
N LEU A 177 11.39 10.49 -1.39
CA LEU A 177 12.40 10.82 -2.39
C LEU A 177 13.81 11.01 -1.81
N THR A 178 14.00 10.93 -0.49
CA THR A 178 15.30 11.30 0.12
C THR A 178 16.46 10.44 -0.32
N SER A 179 16.20 9.18 -0.67
CA SER A 179 17.24 8.25 -1.10
C SER A 179 17.87 8.61 -2.46
N VAL A 180 17.19 9.45 -3.25
CA VAL A 180 17.61 9.87 -4.59
C VAL A 180 17.97 11.36 -4.67
N GLN A 181 17.86 12.08 -3.56
CA GLN A 181 18.24 13.49 -3.46
C GLN A 181 19.57 13.69 -2.74
N THR A 182 20.19 14.83 -3.01
CA THR A 182 21.35 15.37 -2.30
C THR A 182 20.92 15.97 -0.97
N LYS A 183 21.87 16.17 -0.05
CA LYS A 183 21.61 16.84 1.24
C LYS A 183 21.04 18.24 1.05
N GLN A 184 21.61 18.99 0.11
CA GLN A 184 21.16 20.35 -0.21
C GLN A 184 19.71 20.36 -0.71
N GLU A 185 19.32 19.45 -1.62
CA GLU A 185 17.93 19.37 -2.10
C GLU A 185 16.94 19.03 -0.97
N ILE A 186 17.35 18.17 -0.02
CA ILE A 186 16.56 17.84 1.16
C ILE A 186 16.40 19.06 2.07
N GLU A 187 17.48 19.81 2.32
CA GLU A 187 17.47 21.05 3.12
C GLU A 187 16.60 22.14 2.49
N LEU A 188 16.54 22.19 1.15
CA LEU A 188 15.64 23.07 0.39
C LEU A 188 14.17 22.59 0.37
N GLY A 189 13.85 21.46 1.02
CA GLY A 189 12.50 20.93 1.08
C GLY A 189 12.01 20.27 -0.21
N LEU A 190 12.91 19.96 -1.15
CA LEU A 190 12.56 19.30 -2.41
C LEU A 190 12.30 17.80 -2.23
N ALA A 191 12.63 17.25 -1.06
CA ALA A 191 12.42 15.85 -0.75
C ALA A 191 10.98 15.61 -0.26
N ILE A 192 10.15 15.10 -1.16
CA ILE A 192 8.77 14.73 -0.83
C ILE A 192 8.79 13.47 0.03
N LYS A 193 8.14 13.55 1.19
CA LYS A 193 7.79 12.41 2.04
C LYS A 193 6.31 12.43 2.34
N GLY A 194 5.65 11.28 2.16
CA GLY A 194 4.22 11.17 2.36
C GLY A 194 3.82 9.72 2.58
N LYS A 195 2.73 9.55 3.33
CA LYS A 195 2.02 8.28 3.45
C LYS A 195 0.54 8.58 3.40
N SER A 196 -0.22 7.77 2.69
CA SER A 196 -1.68 7.88 2.66
C SER A 196 -2.33 6.53 2.89
N LYS A 197 -3.58 6.60 3.36
CA LYS A 197 -4.51 5.48 3.44
C LYS A 197 -5.81 5.91 2.78
N THR A 198 -6.42 5.00 2.03
CA THR A 198 -7.72 5.22 1.43
C THR A 198 -8.71 4.20 1.98
N TYR A 199 -9.89 4.67 2.38
CA TYR A 199 -10.99 3.86 2.88
C TYR A 199 -12.22 4.09 2.02
N VAL A 200 -13.07 3.07 1.90
CA VAL A 200 -14.41 3.19 1.32
C VAL A 200 -15.43 2.75 2.36
N PHE A 201 -16.28 3.66 2.80
CA PHE A 201 -17.32 3.41 3.79
C PHE A 201 -18.70 3.34 3.13
N LEU A 202 -19.57 2.47 3.64
CA LEU A 202 -20.99 2.51 3.33
C LEU A 202 -21.67 3.61 4.17
N THR A 203 -22.55 4.40 3.57
CA THR A 203 -23.38 5.37 4.29
C THR A 203 -24.68 4.72 4.79
N ALA A 204 -25.38 5.40 5.68
CA ALA A 204 -26.73 4.99 6.12
C ALA A 204 -27.74 4.85 4.95
N THR A 205 -27.54 5.57 3.83
CA THR A 205 -28.39 5.49 2.62
C THR A 205 -27.89 4.47 1.60
N LYS A 206 -27.00 3.55 2.01
CA LYS A 206 -26.37 2.52 1.15
C LYS A 206 -25.51 3.06 0.00
N THR A 207 -25.18 4.35 -0.01
CA THR A 207 -24.19 4.91 -0.95
C THR A 207 -22.78 4.72 -0.42
N LYS A 208 -21.76 4.89 -1.27
CA LYS A 208 -20.36 4.68 -0.88
C LYS A 208 -19.64 6.02 -0.76
N LYS A 209 -18.74 6.10 0.23
CA LYS A 209 -17.91 7.27 0.47
C LYS A 209 -16.45 6.86 0.50
N LEU A 210 -15.67 7.35 -0.45
CA LEU A 210 -14.23 7.26 -0.44
C LEU A 210 -13.67 8.36 0.47
N VAL A 211 -12.74 8.00 1.35
CA VAL A 211 -12.08 8.92 2.28
C VAL A 211 -10.58 8.66 2.23
N MET A 212 -9.82 9.72 1.96
CA MET A 212 -8.36 9.70 1.92
C MET A 212 -7.83 10.31 3.21
N LEU A 213 -6.80 9.68 3.77
CA LEU A 213 -6.08 10.19 4.92
C LEU A 213 -4.59 10.28 4.59
N ASP A 214 -3.99 11.44 4.88
CA ASP A 214 -2.55 11.65 4.73
C ASP A 214 -1.89 11.72 6.09
N TYR A 215 -0.66 11.18 6.19
CA TYR A 215 0.12 11.25 7.41
C TYR A 215 0.62 12.67 7.65
N ASN A 216 0.14 13.30 8.71
CA ASN A 216 0.62 14.59 9.14
C ASN A 216 1.83 14.40 10.07
N ALA A 217 3.03 14.68 9.56
CA ALA A 217 4.28 14.53 10.30
C ALA A 217 4.35 15.42 11.56
N LYS A 218 3.78 16.63 11.52
CA LYS A 218 3.75 17.55 12.69
C LYS A 218 2.87 17.00 13.81
N LYS A 219 1.68 16.48 13.47
CA LYS A 219 0.73 15.89 14.42
C LYS A 219 1.02 14.42 14.75
N LYS A 220 1.99 13.80 14.04
CA LYS A 220 2.35 12.38 14.14
C LYS A 220 1.16 11.41 13.99
N THR A 221 0.17 11.78 13.18
CA THR A 221 -1.07 11.01 12.98
C THR A 221 -1.59 11.19 11.57
N TYR A 222 -2.44 10.27 11.10
CA TYR A 222 -3.17 10.44 9.85
C TYR A 222 -4.36 11.39 10.04
N VAL A 223 -4.59 12.24 9.05
CA VAL A 223 -5.72 13.16 9.02
C VAL A 223 -6.42 13.06 7.66
N VAL A 224 -7.74 13.25 7.64
CA VAL A 224 -8.53 13.30 6.42
C VAL A 224 -7.98 14.38 5.50
N SER A 225 -7.55 14.01 4.30
CA SER A 225 -7.05 14.91 3.25
C SER A 225 -8.13 15.21 2.22
N GLY A 226 -9.00 14.24 1.93
CA GLY A 226 -10.09 14.40 0.96
C GLY A 226 -11.17 13.34 1.09
N GLN A 227 -12.28 13.54 0.39
CA GLN A 227 -13.37 12.57 0.30
C GLN A 227 -14.15 12.75 -1.00
N ALA A 228 -14.73 11.67 -1.49
CA ALA A 228 -15.61 11.66 -2.66
C ALA A 228 -16.78 10.69 -2.44
N SER A 229 -17.93 10.98 -3.05
CA SER A 229 -19.00 9.99 -3.17
C SER A 229 -18.72 9.13 -4.40
N LEU A 230 -18.92 7.81 -4.29
CA LEU A 230 -18.82 6.87 -5.41
C LEU A 230 -20.22 6.43 -5.84
#